data_AF-A0A955SJ93-F1
#
_entry.id   AF-A0A955SJ93-F1
#
_cell.length_a   1.000
_cell.length_b   1.000
_cell.length_c   1.000
_cell.angle_alpha   90.00
_cell.angle_beta   90.00
_cell.angle_gamma   90.00
#
_symmetry.space_group_name_H-M   'P 1'
#
loop_
_entity.id
_entity.type
_entity.pdbx_description
1 polymer ?
#
loop_
_entity_poly.entity_id
_entity_poly.type
_entity_poly.pdbx_seq_one_letter_code
_entity_poly.pdbx_strand_id
1 'polypeptide(L)'
;MVCIPSPGTGHHMPADYGPSPSHRRTTHEGVLMPNMPKTLQTLIIEHVEPELDGGRYPVKRIVGENLDVTADVFKEGHDTIGAVLRY
;
A
#
# COMPACT_ATOMS: atom_id res chain seq x y z
N MET A 1 14.01 -50.44 57.85
CA MET A 1 12.75 -49.80 58.28
C MET A 1 12.27 -48.97 57.11
N VAL A 2 11.33 -49.51 56.34
CA VAL A 2 10.82 -48.89 55.12
C VAL A 2 9.62 -48.04 55.53
N CYS A 3 9.73 -46.71 55.47
CA CYS A 3 8.56 -45.84 55.66
C CYS A 3 7.80 -45.81 54.34
N ILE A 4 6.68 -46.52 54.33
CA ILE A 4 5.71 -46.64 53.25
C ILE A 4 4.78 -45.41 53.35
N PRO A 5 4.66 -44.55 52.32
CA PRO A 5 3.62 -43.51 52.30
C PRO A 5 2.34 -44.06 51.63
N SER A 6 1.21 -44.05 52.35
CA SER A 6 -0.18 -44.17 51.85
C SER A 6 -1.14 -43.78 52.99
N PRO A 7 -2.34 -43.20 52.78
CA PRO A 7 -3.20 -43.33 51.60
C PRO A 7 -3.68 -41.99 51.02
N GLY A 8 -4.31 -42.08 49.86
CA GLY A 8 -4.56 -40.94 48.99
C GLY A 8 -5.63 -39.95 49.44
N THR A 9 -5.56 -38.80 48.79
CA THR A 9 -6.75 -38.05 48.43
C THR A 9 -6.67 -37.86 46.92
N GLY A 10 -7.39 -38.71 46.20
CA GLY A 10 -7.65 -38.54 44.78
C GLY A 10 -8.54 -37.31 44.60
N HIS A 11 -7.92 -36.15 44.44
CA HIS A 11 -8.58 -35.05 43.76
C HIS A 11 -8.26 -35.18 42.28
N HIS A 12 -9.23 -35.75 41.58
CA HIS A 12 -9.46 -35.63 40.15
C HIS A 12 -8.93 -34.28 39.62
N MET A 13 -7.87 -34.31 38.82
CA MET A 13 -7.53 -33.19 37.95
C MET A 13 -8.53 -33.23 36.79
N PRO A 14 -9.43 -32.24 36.63
CA PRO A 14 -10.22 -32.18 35.40
C PRO A 14 -9.29 -31.89 34.22
N ALA A 15 -9.45 -32.63 33.14
CA ALA A 15 -8.72 -32.47 31.88
C ALA A 15 -9.13 -31.21 31.08
N ASP A 16 -9.63 -30.18 31.76
CA ASP A 16 -10.25 -28.99 31.18
C ASP A 16 -9.35 -27.76 31.25
N TYR A 17 -8.02 -27.92 31.13
CA TYR A 17 -7.16 -26.81 30.73
C TYR A 17 -7.32 -26.57 29.23
N GLY A 18 -8.52 -26.10 28.84
CA GLY A 18 -8.74 -25.45 27.56
C GLY A 18 -7.92 -24.15 27.52
N PRO A 19 -7.46 -23.70 26.33
CA PRO A 19 -6.73 -22.46 26.21
C PRO A 19 -7.55 -21.31 26.81
N SER A 20 -6.94 -20.54 27.70
CA SER A 20 -7.59 -19.40 28.35
C SER A 20 -8.17 -18.43 27.30
N PRO A 21 -9.41 -17.94 27.44
CA PRO A 21 -10.06 -17.09 26.45
C PRO A 21 -9.53 -15.65 26.59
N SER A 22 -8.29 -15.42 26.15
CA SER A 22 -7.76 -14.07 26.05
C SER A 22 -8.34 -13.39 24.81
N HIS A 23 -9.39 -12.62 25.04
CA HIS A 23 -9.89 -11.54 24.19
C HIS A 23 -10.50 -11.95 22.86
N ARG A 24 -11.78 -12.30 22.95
CA ARG A 24 -12.77 -12.07 21.89
C ARG A 24 -12.68 -10.59 21.46
N ARG A 25 -11.97 -10.29 20.38
CA ARG A 25 -12.10 -9.04 19.62
C ARG A 25 -12.77 -9.37 18.29
N THR A 26 -13.85 -8.65 18.05
CA THR A 26 -14.82 -8.75 16.96
C THR A 26 -14.23 -9.09 15.58
N THR A 27 -14.87 -10.05 14.93
CA THR A 27 -14.94 -10.29 13.49
C THR A 27 -14.73 -9.05 12.62
N HIS A 28 -13.68 -9.08 11.79
CA HIS A 28 -13.73 -8.49 10.45
C HIS A 28 -13.19 -9.55 9.46
N GLU A 29 -14.02 -10.52 9.11
CA GLU A 29 -13.77 -11.28 7.88
C GLU A 29 -13.98 -10.34 6.70
N GLY A 30 -12.98 -10.26 5.82
CA GLY A 30 -13.14 -9.94 4.40
C GLY A 30 -13.66 -8.56 4.02
N VAL A 31 -12.76 -7.56 3.99
CA VAL A 31 -12.73 -6.59 2.88
C VAL A 31 -11.27 -6.33 2.55
N LEU A 32 -10.86 -6.76 1.34
CA LEU A 32 -9.67 -6.25 0.68
C LEU A 32 -9.73 -4.72 0.80
N MET A 33 -8.86 -4.11 1.60
CA MET A 33 -8.74 -2.66 1.56
C MET A 33 -8.41 -2.29 0.11
N PRO A 34 -9.29 -1.60 -0.62
CA PRO A 34 -8.94 -1.17 -1.96
C PRO A 34 -7.73 -0.27 -1.81
N ASN A 35 -6.66 -0.63 -2.53
CA ASN A 35 -5.42 0.12 -2.73
C ASN A 35 -5.51 1.54 -2.15
N MET A 36 -5.13 1.69 -0.88
CA MET A 36 -5.11 2.99 -0.23
C MET A 36 -4.24 3.86 -1.14
N PRO A 37 -4.75 4.98 -1.70
CA PRO A 37 -3.94 5.76 -2.62
C PRO A 37 -2.68 6.12 -1.86
N LYS A 38 -1.54 5.57 -2.31
CA LYS A 38 -0.21 5.96 -1.87
C LYS A 38 -0.28 7.48 -1.82
N THR A 39 -0.19 8.04 -0.61
CA THR A 39 -0.23 9.47 -0.31
C THR A 39 0.23 10.23 -1.54
N LEU A 40 -0.68 10.95 -2.24
CA LEU A 40 -0.46 11.50 -3.58
C LEU A 40 1.02 11.80 -3.76
N GLN A 41 1.77 10.88 -4.38
CA GLN A 41 3.20 11.09 -4.49
C GLN A 41 3.31 12.34 -5.35
N THR A 42 3.81 13.44 -4.76
CA THR A 42 3.84 14.74 -5.41
C THR A 42 4.79 14.65 -6.60
N LEU A 43 4.24 14.24 -7.72
CA LEU A 43 4.84 14.23 -9.05
C LEU A 43 4.37 15.51 -9.72
N ILE A 44 5.33 16.36 -10.03
CA ILE A 44 5.10 17.66 -10.65
C ILE A 44 5.51 17.51 -12.11
N ILE A 45 4.61 17.94 -13.00
CA ILE A 45 4.85 18.05 -14.44
C ILE A 45 4.55 19.51 -14.78
N GLU A 46 5.54 20.23 -15.25
CA GLU A 46 5.43 21.65 -15.61
C GLU A 46 6.28 21.98 -16.84
N HIS A 47 6.20 23.24 -17.29
CA HIS A 47 6.96 23.72 -18.45
C HIS A 47 6.84 22.77 -19.66
N VAL A 48 5.61 22.33 -19.96
CA VAL A 48 5.35 21.46 -21.12
C VAL A 48 5.51 22.30 -22.39
N GLU A 49 6.39 21.87 -23.28
CA GLU A 49 6.66 22.56 -24.53
C GLU A 49 6.54 21.58 -25.71
N PRO A 50 6.08 22.05 -26.88
CA PRO A 50 5.63 23.41 -27.17
C PRO A 50 4.21 23.74 -26.64
N GLU A 51 4.00 24.99 -26.21
CA GLU A 51 2.71 25.50 -25.70
C GLU A 51 2.36 26.86 -26.35
N LEU A 52 1.07 27.12 -26.58
CA LEU A 52 0.58 28.41 -27.10
C LEU A 52 -0.53 28.98 -26.20
N ASP A 53 -0.27 30.17 -25.62
CA ASP A 53 -1.20 30.94 -24.78
C ASP A 53 -1.81 30.12 -23.62
N GLY A 54 -1.01 29.50 -22.77
CA GLY A 54 -1.55 28.71 -21.65
C GLY A 54 -2.18 27.39 -22.10
N GLY A 55 -1.82 26.88 -23.27
CA GLY A 55 -2.49 25.74 -23.92
C GLY A 55 -3.85 26.07 -24.53
N ARG A 56 -4.21 27.36 -24.61
CA ARG A 56 -5.50 27.81 -25.18
C ARG A 56 -5.63 27.49 -26.66
N TYR A 57 -4.51 27.44 -27.39
CA TYR A 57 -4.50 27.12 -28.81
C TYR A 57 -3.67 25.86 -29.08
N PRO A 58 -4.08 25.02 -30.04
CA PRO A 58 -3.33 23.84 -30.41
C PRO A 58 -2.04 24.21 -31.14
N VAL A 59 -0.97 23.47 -30.86
CA VAL A 59 0.26 23.53 -31.65
C VAL A 59 0.01 22.94 -33.04
N LYS A 60 0.41 23.67 -34.07
CA LYS A 60 0.36 23.20 -35.46
C LYS A 60 1.63 22.42 -35.79
N ARG A 61 1.50 21.35 -36.56
CA ARG A 61 2.63 20.58 -37.12
C ARG A 61 2.33 20.15 -38.55
N ILE A 62 3.37 19.79 -39.30
CA ILE A 62 3.22 19.21 -40.64
C ILE A 62 2.94 17.71 -40.51
N VAL A 63 2.10 17.18 -41.40
CA VAL A 63 1.81 15.75 -41.46
C VAL A 63 3.07 14.98 -41.86
N GLY A 64 3.39 13.93 -41.10
CA GLY A 64 4.57 13.10 -41.33
C GLY A 64 5.85 13.63 -40.68
N GLU A 65 5.85 14.85 -40.13
CA GLU A 65 6.99 15.36 -39.36
C GLU A 65 6.88 15.00 -37.88
N ASN A 66 8.05 14.85 -37.26
CA ASN A 66 8.17 14.66 -35.82
C ASN A 66 7.88 15.98 -35.09
N LEU A 67 7.19 15.86 -33.96
CA LEU A 67 7.00 16.95 -33.01
C LEU A 67 7.73 16.57 -31.73
N ASP A 68 8.79 17.28 -31.40
CA ASP A 68 9.49 17.11 -30.14
C ASP A 68 8.68 17.76 -29.02
N VAL A 69 8.35 16.96 -27.99
CA VAL A 69 7.61 17.42 -26.81
C VAL A 69 8.51 17.25 -25.59
N THR A 70 8.67 18.32 -24.83
CA THR A 70 9.48 18.37 -23.61
C THR A 70 8.61 18.78 -22.43
N ALA A 71 9.02 18.39 -21.22
CA ALA A 71 8.39 18.80 -19.98
C ALA A 71 9.38 18.62 -18.83
N ASP A 72 9.27 19.48 -17.83
CA ASP A 72 9.97 19.31 -16.56
C ASP A 72 9.15 18.36 -15.68
N VAL A 73 9.74 17.21 -15.35
CA VAL A 73 9.10 16.18 -14.52
C VAL A 73 9.98 15.88 -13.32
N PHE A 74 9.47 16.13 -12.12
CA PHE A 74 10.20 15.89 -10.88
C PHE A 74 9.28 15.49 -9.73
N LYS A 75 9.88 14.98 -8.66
CA LYS A 75 9.20 14.48 -7.47
C LYS A 75 10.05 14.74 -6.23
N GLU A 76 9.38 14.91 -5.10
CA GLU A 76 10.05 14.91 -3.80
C GLU A 76 10.57 13.51 -3.43
N GLY A 77 11.86 13.43 -3.06
CA GLY A 77 12.54 12.19 -2.69
C GLY A 77 13.53 11.69 -3.75
N HIS A 78 13.97 10.43 -3.61
CA HIS A 78 15.02 9.84 -4.44
C HIS A 78 14.56 8.69 -5.34
N ASP A 79 13.24 8.46 -5.43
CA ASP A 79 12.70 7.42 -6.29
C ASP A 79 12.93 7.77 -7.76
N THR A 80 13.27 6.77 -8.58
CA THR A 80 13.35 6.92 -10.03
C THR A 80 11.96 7.19 -10.61
N ILE A 81 11.88 8.15 -11.54
CA ILE A 81 10.65 8.53 -12.26
C ILE A 81 10.77 8.21 -13.74
N GLY A 82 9.62 8.06 -14.41
CA GLY A 82 9.53 7.88 -15.85
C GLY A 82 8.31 8.62 -16.40
N ALA A 83 8.41 9.08 -17.65
CA ALA A 83 7.34 9.78 -18.34
C ALA A 83 7.07 9.14 -19.70
N VAL A 84 5.81 9.13 -20.12
CA VAL A 84 5.40 8.67 -21.45
C VAL A 84 4.51 9.72 -22.08
N LEU A 85 4.77 10.05 -23.34
CA LEU A 85 3.86 10.86 -24.11
C LEU A 85 2.63 10.03 -24.52
N ARG A 86 1.44 10.63 -24.44
CA ARG A 86 0.17 10.05 -24.87
C ARG A 86 -0.45 10.98 -25.90
N TYR A 87 -0.81 10.46 -27.07
CA TYR A 87 -1.35 11.19 -28.21
C TYR A 87 -2.44 10.38 -28.92
#